data_AF-A0A371S767-F1
#
_entry.id   AF-A0A371S767-F1
#
_cell.length_a   1.000
_cell.length_b   1.000
_cell.length_c   1.000
_cell.angle_alpha   90.00
_cell.angle_beta   90.00
_cell.angle_gamma   90.00
#
_symmetry.space_group_name_H-M   'P 1'
#
loop_
_entity.id
_entity.type
_entity.pdbx_description
1 polymer ?
#
loop_
_entity_poly.entity_id
_entity_poly.type
_entity_poly.pdbx_seq_one_letter_code
_entity_poly.pdbx_strand_id
1 'polypeptide(L)' 'MRKILILFLVIGLLISFFGILPFVFDYPFSEDANSGPRNYWELIVMISYEGKGKYLVVGVLLLVLTIPAIFKQKGKERSS' A
#
# COMPACT_ATOMS: atom_id res chain seq x y z
N MET A 1 4.70 -2.77 -21.85
CA MET A 1 4.61 -1.57 -20.99
C MET A 1 3.32 -1.50 -20.17
N ARG A 2 2.13 -1.53 -20.78
CA ARG A 2 0.85 -1.37 -20.04
C ARG A 2 0.64 -2.34 -18.86
N LYS A 3 0.96 -3.62 -19.03
CA LYS A 3 0.87 -4.63 -17.96
C LYS A 3 1.75 -4.30 -16.75
N ILE A 4 2.93 -3.73 -16.98
CA ILE A 4 3.87 -3.30 -15.92
C ILE A 4 3.30 -2.10 -15.17
N LEU A 5 2.70 -1.13 -15.88
CA LEU A 5 2.03 0.00 -15.23
C LEU A 5 0.83 -0.43 -14.39
N ILE A 6 0.05 -1.40 -14.88
CA ILE A 6 -1.06 -1.98 -14.09
C ILE A 6 -0.52 -2.70 -12.85
N LEU A 7 0.59 -3.43 -12.96
CA LEU A 7 1.23 -4.06 -11.81
C LEU A 7 1.67 -3.02 -10.77
N PHE A 8 2.32 -1.93 -11.19
CA PHE A 8 2.71 -0.84 -10.27
C PHE A 8 1.51 -0.13 -9.65
N LEU A 9 0.40 0.01 -10.38
CA LEU A 9 -0.84 0.55 -9.84
C LEU A 9 -1.37 -0.33 -8.69
N VAL A 10 -1.43 -1.65 -8.91
CA VAL A 10 -1.90 -2.61 -7.91
C VAL A 10 -0.98 -2.61 -6.69
N ILE A 11 0.34 -2.65 -6.90
CA ILE A 11 1.32 -2.57 -5.81
C ILE A 11 1.18 -1.26 -5.03
N GLY A 12 1.03 -0.14 -5.72
CA GLY A 12 0.83 1.17 -5.08
C GLY A 12 -0.42 1.21 -4.20
N LEU A 13 -1.53 0.66 -4.71
CA LEU A 13 -2.78 0.55 -3.94
C LEU A 13 -2.60 -0.31 -2.68
N LEU A 14 -1.96 -1.48 -2.80
CA LEU A 14 -1.73 -2.37 -1.66
C LEU A 14 -0.82 -1.73 -0.61
N ILE A 15 0.29 -1.12 -1.03
CA ILE A 15 1.21 -0.44 -0.11
C ILE A 15 0.53 0.74 0.58
N SER A 16 -0.23 1.55 -0.15
CA SER A 16 -1.02 2.64 0.45
C SER A 16 -2.03 2.10 1.44
N PHE A 17 -2.74 1.02 1.10
CA PHE A 17 -3.70 0.39 2.01
C PHE A 17 -3.05 -0.03 3.33
N PHE A 18 -1.93 -0.75 3.29
CA PHE A 18 -1.18 -1.11 4.51
C PHE A 18 -0.66 0.14 5.26
N GLY A 19 -0.22 1.16 4.54
CA GLY A 19 0.24 2.42 5.14
C GLY A 19 -0.85 3.22 5.87
N ILE A 20 -2.12 3.02 5.53
CA ILE A 20 -3.26 3.67 6.20
C ILE A 20 -3.63 2.95 7.49
N LEU A 21 -3.42 1.63 7.59
CA LEU A 21 -3.86 0.81 8.74
C LEU A 21 -3.44 1.40 10.11
N PRO A 22 -2.18 1.85 10.33
CA PRO A 22 -1.75 2.38 11.63
C PRO A 22 -2.39 3.71 12.02
N PHE A 23 -3.07 4.39 11.09
CA PHE A 23 -3.81 5.62 11.35
C PHE A 23 -5.30 5.38 11.64
N VAL A 24 -5.79 4.16 11.35
CA VAL A 24 -7.21 3.79 11.48
C VAL A 24 -7.42 2.81 12.63
N PHE A 25 -6.46 1.90 12.87
CA PHE A 25 -6.55 0.86 13.88
C PHE A 25 -5.46 1.05 14.92
N ASP A 26 -5.81 0.87 16.19
CA ASP A 26 -4.84 0.86 17.28
C ASP A 26 -3.88 -0.33 17.18
N TYR A 27 -2.68 -0.15 17.74
CA TYR A 27 -1.69 -1.22 17.79
C TYR A 27 -2.23 -2.36 18.67
N PRO A 28 -2.32 -3.60 18.15
CA PRO A 28 -2.87 -4.74 18.88
C PRO A 28 -1.85 -5.23 19.91
N PHE A 29 -1.78 -4.55 21.05
CA PHE A 29 -0.96 -4.94 22.20
C PHE A 29 -1.77 -5.79 23.18
N SER A 30 -1.16 -6.83 23.75
CA SER A 30 -1.69 -7.54 24.91
C SER A 30 -0.67 -7.55 26.04
N GLU A 31 -1.13 -7.45 27.28
CA GLU A 31 -0.30 -7.50 28.50
C GLU A 31 0.03 -8.95 28.94
N ASP A 32 -0.45 -9.95 28.20
CA ASP A 32 -0.20 -11.35 28.49
C ASP A 32 1.25 -11.75 28.18
N ALA A 33 1.75 -12.78 28.86
CA ALA A 33 3.11 -13.32 28.66
C ALA A 33 3.40 -13.74 27.19
N ASN A 34 2.35 -13.94 26.39
CA ASN A 34 2.42 -14.12 24.94
C ASN A 34 1.83 -12.89 24.22
N SER A 35 2.60 -11.81 24.15
CA SER A 35 2.25 -10.54 23.49
C SER A 35 2.49 -10.54 21.97
N GLY A 36 2.38 -11.72 21.35
CA GLY A 36 2.43 -11.89 19.90
C GLY A 36 1.04 -11.70 19.26
N PRO A 37 0.98 -11.62 17.92
CA PRO A 37 -0.29 -11.51 17.22
C PRO A 37 -1.14 -12.77 17.43
N ARG A 38 -2.38 -12.60 17.86
CA ARG A 38 -3.33 -13.70 18.10
C ARG A 38 -3.88 -14.29 16.80
N ASN A 39 -3.84 -13.52 15.72
CA ASN A 39 -4.33 -13.92 14.40
C ASN A 39 -3.58 -13.17 13.28
N TYR A 40 -3.85 -13.56 12.03
CA TYR A 40 -3.23 -12.94 10.85
C TYR A 40 -3.56 -11.45 10.71
N TRP A 41 -4.72 -11.00 11.19
CA TRP A 41 -5.10 -9.58 11.13
C TRP A 41 -4.23 -8.72 12.04
N GLU A 42 -4.03 -9.14 13.30
CA GLU A 42 -3.15 -8.45 14.23
C GLU A 42 -1.71 -8.42 13.71
N LEU A 43 -1.24 -9.51 13.10
CA LEU A 43 0.09 -9.54 12.46
C LEU A 43 0.20 -8.50 11.33
N ILE A 44 -0.83 -8.40 10.47
CA ILE A 44 -0.85 -7.41 9.38
C ILE A 44 -0.79 -5.98 9.94
N VAL A 45 -1.57 -5.70 10.99
CA VAL A 45 -1.57 -4.38 11.63
C VAL A 45 -0.21 -4.10 12.27
N MET A 46 0.35 -5.04 13.03
CA MET A 46 1.69 -4.91 13.64
C MET A 46 2.78 -4.61 12.60
N ILE A 47 2.83 -5.35 11.49
CA ILE A 47 3.79 -5.10 10.39
C ILE A 47 3.55 -3.72 9.79
N SER A 48 2.29 -3.33 9.59
CA SER A 48 1.95 -2.00 9.07
C SER A 48 2.47 -0.89 9.99
N TYR A 49 2.49 -1.13 11.30
CA TYR A 49 3.05 -0.24 12.31
C TYR A 49 4.59 -0.15 12.31
N GLU A 50 5.32 -1.07 11.68
CA GLU A 50 6.77 -0.90 11.50
C GLU A 50 7.11 0.15 10.45
N GLY A 51 6.38 0.14 9.32
CA GLY A 51 6.54 1.16 8.28
C GLY A 51 5.79 2.45 8.58
N LYS A 52 4.69 2.40 9.33
CA LYS A 52 3.77 3.53 9.59
C LYS A 52 3.52 4.35 8.31
N GLY A 53 3.64 5.67 8.42
CA GLY A 53 3.48 6.60 7.31
C GLY A 53 4.49 6.42 6.16
N LYS A 54 5.60 5.69 6.34
CA LYS A 54 6.57 5.47 5.23
C LYS A 54 5.93 4.64 4.13
N TYR A 55 5.16 3.60 4.48
CA TYR A 55 4.41 2.81 3.49
C TYR A 55 3.38 3.68 2.79
N LEU A 56 2.67 4.53 3.52
CA LEU A 56 1.70 5.45 2.92
C LEU A 56 2.35 6.40 1.91
N VAL A 57 3.48 7.02 2.27
CA VAL A 57 4.23 7.94 1.39
C VAL A 57 4.70 7.21 0.13
N VAL A 58 5.30 6.03 0.26
CA VAL A 58 5.79 5.24 -0.88
C VAL A 58 4.65 4.81 -1.80
N GLY A 59 3.54 4.32 -1.24
CA GLY A 59 2.37 3.91 -2.01
C GLY A 59 1.74 5.08 -2.77
N VAL A 60 1.56 6.22 -2.11
CA VAL A 60 1.01 7.43 -2.74
C VAL A 60 1.94 7.94 -3.84
N LEU A 61 3.25 8.01 -3.60
CA LEU A 61 4.22 8.40 -4.64
C LEU A 61 4.15 7.48 -5.85
N LEU A 62 4.06 6.17 -5.64
CA LEU A 62 3.96 5.20 -6.72
C LEU A 62 2.67 5.41 -7.53
N LEU A 63 1.54 5.68 -6.87
CA LEU A 63 0.27 6.00 -7.54
C LEU A 63 0.34 7.30 -8.33
N VAL A 64 0.90 8.36 -7.75
CA VAL A 64 1.06 9.68 -8.39
C VAL A 64 1.91 9.59 -9.65
N LEU A 65 2.94 8.75 -9.67
CA LEU A 65 3.79 8.55 -10.85
C LEU A 65 3.13 7.63 -11.90
N THR A 66 2.42 6.60 -11.44
CA THR A 66 1.87 5.56 -12.32
C THR A 66 0.59 5.99 -13.03
N ILE A 67 -0.30 6.72 -12.36
CA ILE A 67 -1.60 7.14 -12.92
C ILE A 67 -1.42 8.03 -14.17
N PRO A 68 -0.62 9.11 -14.15
CA PRO A 68 -0.38 9.93 -15.34
C PRO A 68 0.28 9.14 -16.48
N ALA A 69 1.17 8.21 -16.16
CA ALA A 69 1.83 7.37 -17.16
C ALA A 69 0.83 6.48 -17.91
N ILE A 70 -0.16 5.91 -17.21
CA ILE A 70 -1.25 5.13 -17.82
C ILE A 70 -2.09 6.01 -18.76
N PHE A 71 -2.47 7.21 -18.33
CA PHE A 71 -3.23 8.14 -19.17
C PHE A 71 -2.47 8.57 -20.42
N LYS A 72 -1.18 8.89 -20.29
CA LYS A 72 -0.31 9.23 -21.42
C LYS A 72 -0.20 8.09 -22.43
N GLN A 73 -0.08 6.85 -21.96
CA GLN A 73 -0.01 5.68 -22.85
C GLN A 73 -1.34 5.47 -23.61
N LYS A 74 -2.48 5.60 -22.93
CA LYS A 74 -3.82 5.48 -23.53
C LYS A 74 -4.08 6.55 -24.60
N GLY A 75 -3.57 7.76 -24.42
CA GLY A 75 -3.65 8.84 -25.41
C GLY A 75 -2.86 8.53 -26.69
N LYS A 76 -1.66 7.96 -26.55
CA LYS A 76 -0.80 7.58 -27.69
C LYS A 76 -1.41 6.45 -28.53
N GLU A 77 -2.07 5.48 -27.89
CA GLU A 77 -2.78 4.38 -28.57
C GLU A 77 -3.99 4.85 -29.40
N ARG A 78 -4.56 6.03 -29.12
CA ARG A 78 -5.72 6.58 -29.86
C ARG A 78 -5.35 7.46 -31.06
N SER A 79 -4.07 7.83 -31.19
CA SER A 79 -3.57 8.72 -32.25
C SER A 79 -2.77 7.97 -33.33
N SER A 80 -2.65 6.65 -33.20
CA SER A 80 -2.02 5.74 -34.16
C SER A 80 -3.08 4.91 -34.85
#